data_AF-A0A5K1A0Z1-F1
#
_entry.id   AF-A0A5K1A0Z1-F1
#
_cell.length_a   1.000
_cell.length_b   1.000
_cell.length_c   1.000
_cell.angle_alpha   90.00
_cell.angle_beta   90.00
_cell.angle_gamma   90.00
#
_symmetry.space_group_name_H-M   'P 1'
#
loop_
_entity.id
_entity.type
_entity.pdbx_description
1 polymer ?
#
loop_
_entity_poly.entity_id
_entity_poly.type
_entity_poly.pdbx_seq_one_letter_code
_entity_poly.pdbx_strand_id
1 'polypeptide(L)'
;MVGIRMGLPLPSVWEMLAQLLVYFLVEDYGNYWLHRWMHNKWGYEKIHHVHHEYTAPIGFAAPYAHWAEVLVLGIPAFVGPAIVPGHIVTFWLWIALRQMEAIETHSG
;
A
#
# COMPACT_ATOMS: atom_id res chain seq x y z
N MET A 1 -17.71 11.26 3.24
CA MET A 1 -17.00 10.62 2.10
C MET A 1 -15.64 11.26 1.99
N VAL A 2 -14.57 10.49 1.71
CA VAL A 2 -13.14 10.89 1.72
C VAL A 2 -12.78 11.91 0.60
N GLY A 3 -13.74 12.66 0.07
CA GLY A 3 -13.48 13.70 -0.94
C GLY A 3 -13.09 13.21 -2.34
N ILE A 4 -13.00 11.89 -2.58
CA ILE A 4 -12.70 11.34 -3.91
C ILE A 4 -13.80 11.73 -4.89
N ARG A 5 -13.40 12.42 -5.96
CA ARG A 5 -14.30 12.86 -7.04
C ARG A 5 -14.45 11.79 -8.12
N MET A 6 -15.67 11.56 -8.58
CA MET A 6 -16.04 10.49 -9.52
C MET A 6 -16.43 11.00 -10.93
N GLY A 7 -16.64 12.31 -11.06
CA GLY A 7 -17.17 12.93 -12.28
C GLY A 7 -16.14 13.77 -13.04
N LEU A 8 -16.57 14.26 -14.20
CA LEU A 8 -15.78 15.17 -15.04
C LEU A 8 -15.56 16.54 -14.36
N PRO A 9 -14.48 17.25 -14.73
CA PRO A 9 -13.44 16.87 -15.70
C PRO A 9 -12.48 15.80 -15.14
N LEU A 10 -11.84 15.02 -16.00
CA LEU A 10 -10.78 14.09 -15.60
C LEU A 10 -9.58 14.85 -14.96
N PRO A 11 -8.76 14.20 -14.12
CA PRO A 11 -7.57 14.83 -13.57
C PRO A 11 -6.58 15.15 -14.68
N SER A 12 -5.90 16.28 -14.55
CA SER A 12 -4.75 16.55 -15.41
C SER A 12 -3.61 15.59 -15.08
N VAL A 13 -2.71 15.35 -16.04
CA VAL A 13 -1.51 14.53 -15.80
C VAL A 13 -0.69 15.08 -14.61
N TRP A 14 -0.58 16.40 -14.47
CA TRP A 14 0.14 17.01 -13.35
C TRP A 14 -0.53 16.80 -12.00
N GLU A 15 -1.87 16.86 -11.95
CA GLU A 15 -2.62 16.51 -10.73
C GLU A 15 -2.35 15.06 -10.33
N MET A 16 -2.41 14.13 -11.29
CA MET A 16 -2.12 12.71 -11.04
C MET A 16 -0.70 12.50 -10.53
N LEU A 17 0.31 13.10 -11.19
CA LEU A 17 1.71 12.95 -10.80
C LEU A 17 1.99 13.52 -9.41
N ALA A 18 1.45 14.69 -9.08
CA ALA A 18 1.62 15.29 -7.76
C ALA A 18 0.95 14.46 -6.65
N GLN A 19 -0.27 13.96 -6.91
CA GLN A 19 -0.98 13.06 -5.99
C GLN A 19 -0.21 11.75 -5.78
N LEU A 20 0.20 11.08 -6.86
CA LEU A 20 0.96 9.83 -6.79
C LEU A 20 2.27 10.01 -6.03
N LEU A 21 3.00 11.11 -6.26
CA LEU A 21 4.22 11.41 -5.50
C LEU A 21 3.95 11.46 -3.99
N VAL A 22 2.90 12.16 -3.57
CA VAL A 22 2.51 12.20 -2.15
C VAL A 22 2.13 10.81 -1.65
N TYR A 23 1.37 10.04 -2.44
CA TYR A 23 0.91 8.72 -2.02
C TYR A 23 2.07 7.75 -1.84
N PHE A 24 3.02 7.71 -2.78
CA PHE A 24 4.24 6.91 -2.65
C PHE A 24 5.06 7.31 -1.43
N LEU A 25 5.31 8.60 -1.20
CA LEU A 25 6.10 9.05 -0.05
C LEU A 25 5.46 8.70 1.29
N VAL A 26 4.14 8.87 1.41
CA VAL A 26 3.40 8.54 2.63
C VAL A 26 3.34 7.04 2.85
N GLU A 27 3.07 6.30 1.79
CA GLU A 27 2.92 4.85 1.87
C GLU A 27 4.25 4.17 2.15
N ASP A 28 5.30 4.46 1.40
CA ASP A 28 6.63 3.87 1.58
C ASP A 28 7.15 4.11 3.00
N TYR A 29 7.11 5.37 3.46
CA TYR A 29 7.54 5.72 4.82
C TYR A 29 6.71 4.98 5.89
N GLY A 30 5.37 5.00 5.77
CA GLY A 30 4.49 4.37 6.74
C GLY A 30 4.61 2.86 6.75
N ASN A 31 4.68 2.24 5.57
CA ASN A 31 4.82 0.81 5.38
C ASN A 31 6.13 0.32 5.97
N TYR A 32 7.25 0.96 5.63
CA TYR A 32 8.57 0.60 6.13
C TYR A 32 8.62 0.54 7.66
N TRP A 33 8.12 1.57 8.34
CA TRP A 33 8.17 1.62 9.80
C TRP A 33 7.21 0.64 10.47
N LEU A 34 6.00 0.46 9.94
CA LEU A 34 5.05 -0.53 10.45
C LEU A 34 5.52 -1.96 10.20
N HIS A 35 6.08 -2.23 9.03
CA HIS A 35 6.66 -3.52 8.65
C HIS A 35 7.87 -3.85 9.54
N ARG A 36 8.80 -2.91 9.72
CA ARG A 36 9.89 -3.04 10.70
C ARG A 36 9.38 -3.29 12.11
N TRP A 37 8.32 -2.60 12.53
CA TRP A 37 7.71 -2.84 13.83
C TRP A 37 7.12 -4.24 13.93
N MET A 38 6.46 -4.76 12.88
CA MET A 38 5.94 -6.12 12.82
C MET A 38 7.05 -7.18 12.92
N HIS A 39 8.28 -6.86 12.55
CA HIS A 39 9.44 -7.71 12.76
C HIS A 39 10.00 -7.72 14.19
N ASN A 40 9.41 -6.98 15.14
CA ASN A 40 9.74 -7.17 16.54
C ASN A 40 9.29 -8.56 17.03
N LYS A 41 9.82 -9.03 18.18
CA LYS A 41 9.55 -10.38 18.70
C LYS A 41 8.06 -10.72 18.77
N TRP A 42 7.24 -9.85 19.35
CA TRP A 42 5.81 -10.10 19.52
C TRP A 42 5.06 -10.04 18.19
N GLY A 43 5.32 -9.01 17.38
CA GLY A 43 4.67 -8.81 16.08
C GLY A 43 4.94 -9.98 15.15
N TYR A 44 6.18 -10.48 15.14
CA TYR A 44 6.58 -11.58 14.29
C TYR A 44 5.91 -12.87 14.73
N GLU A 45 6.10 -13.27 15.99
CA GLU A 45 5.58 -14.53 16.53
C GLU A 45 4.04 -14.62 16.49
N LYS A 46 3.33 -13.49 16.55
CA LYS A 46 1.86 -13.48 16.60
C LYS A 46 1.17 -13.16 15.27
N ILE A 47 1.82 -12.42 14.39
CA ILE A 47 1.18 -11.85 13.20
C ILE A 47 2.05 -12.13 11.96
N HIS A 48 3.27 -11.60 11.93
CA HIS A 48 4.04 -11.50 10.71
C HIS A 48 4.68 -12.80 10.23
N HIS A 49 4.82 -13.81 11.10
CA HIS A 49 5.35 -15.12 10.70
C HIS A 49 4.53 -15.81 9.60
N VAL A 50 3.22 -15.53 9.49
CA VAL A 50 2.36 -16.08 8.42
C VAL A 50 2.83 -15.55 7.07
N HIS A 51 3.16 -14.27 6.99
CA HIS A 51 3.66 -13.65 5.76
C HIS A 51 5.02 -14.23 5.34
N HIS A 52 5.87 -14.58 6.31
CA HIS A 52 7.18 -15.21 6.09
C HIS A 52 7.14 -16.75 6.02
N GLU A 53 5.97 -17.36 5.90
CA GLU A 53 5.85 -18.83 5.77
C GLU A 53 6.54 -19.34 4.50
N TYR A 54 6.42 -18.60 3.40
CA TYR A 54 7.04 -18.92 2.12
C TYR A 54 8.35 -18.16 1.96
N THR A 55 9.47 -18.87 2.08
CA THR A 55 10.82 -18.28 1.96
C THR A 55 11.31 -18.17 0.51
N ALA A 56 10.66 -18.86 -0.43
CA ALA A 56 10.96 -18.73 -1.84
C ALA A 56 10.31 -17.45 -2.40
N PRO A 57 10.96 -16.73 -3.33
CA PRO A 57 10.38 -15.54 -3.96
C PRO A 57 9.21 -15.94 -4.85
N ILE A 58 8.00 -15.77 -4.34
CA ILE A 58 6.75 -16.07 -5.04
C ILE A 58 5.90 -14.80 -5.01
N GLY A 59 5.88 -14.05 -6.12
CA GLY A 59 5.10 -12.81 -6.23
C GLY A 59 3.61 -13.00 -5.89
N PHE A 60 3.02 -14.16 -6.20
CA PHE A 60 1.65 -14.49 -5.84
C PHE A 60 1.41 -14.69 -4.33
N ALA A 61 2.47 -14.90 -3.55
CA ALA A 61 2.39 -14.97 -2.08
C ALA A 61 2.43 -13.57 -1.44
N ALA A 62 2.66 -12.49 -2.18
CA ALA A 62 2.65 -11.12 -1.64
C ALA A 62 1.41 -10.76 -0.77
N PRO A 63 0.17 -11.15 -1.12
CA PRO A 63 -0.99 -10.88 -0.28
C PRO A 63 -1.24 -11.96 0.79
N TYR A 64 -0.43 -13.03 0.84
CA TYR A 64 -0.55 -14.06 1.87
C TYR A 64 -0.01 -13.53 3.20
N ALA A 65 -0.92 -13.19 4.10
CA ALA A 65 -0.59 -12.62 5.39
C ALA A 65 -1.70 -12.87 6.41
N HIS A 66 -1.38 -12.68 7.68
CA HIS A 66 -2.37 -12.69 8.75
C HIS A 66 -3.35 -11.51 8.58
N TRP A 67 -4.65 -11.70 8.85
CA TRP A 67 -5.67 -10.65 8.64
C TRP A 67 -5.35 -9.33 9.36
N ALA A 68 -4.75 -9.39 10.55
CA ALA A 68 -4.35 -8.21 11.31
C ALA A 68 -3.21 -7.44 10.62
N GLU A 69 -2.30 -8.14 9.95
CA GLU A 69 -1.24 -7.53 9.16
C GLU A 69 -1.82 -6.77 7.97
N VAL A 70 -2.77 -7.39 7.26
CA VAL A 70 -3.47 -6.75 6.13
C VAL A 70 -4.12 -5.44 6.56
N LEU A 71 -4.73 -5.40 7.75
CA LEU A 71 -5.30 -4.15 8.29
C LEU A 71 -4.22 -3.14 8.66
N VAL A 72 -3.18 -3.54 9.38
CA VAL A 72 -2.16 -2.61 9.87
C VAL A 72 -1.28 -2.07 8.74
N LEU A 73 -0.72 -2.94 7.90
CA LEU A 73 0.11 -2.56 6.76
C LEU A 73 -0.72 -2.00 5.59
N GLY A 74 -2.04 -2.20 5.59
CA GLY A 74 -2.95 -1.55 4.65
C GLY A 74 -3.18 -0.06 4.94
N ILE A 75 -3.04 0.39 6.20
CA ILE A 75 -3.32 1.79 6.59
C ILE A 75 -2.53 2.82 5.75
N PRO A 76 -1.19 2.71 5.62
CA PRO A 76 -0.39 3.68 4.86
C PRO A 76 -0.91 3.93 3.44
N ALA A 77 -1.41 2.89 2.76
CA ALA A 77 -1.91 2.98 1.39
C ALA A 77 -3.15 3.87 1.23
N PHE A 78 -3.90 4.11 2.32
CA PHE A 78 -5.07 4.99 2.33
C PHE A 78 -4.82 6.37 2.93
N VAL A 79 -3.73 6.56 3.69
CA VAL A 79 -3.41 7.84 4.34
C VAL A 79 -3.11 8.93 3.31
N GLY A 80 -2.30 8.62 2.28
CA GLY A 80 -2.01 9.57 1.19
C GLY A 80 -3.29 10.10 0.50
N PRO A 81 -4.14 9.21 -0.04
CA PRO A 81 -5.45 9.59 -0.61
C PRO A 81 -6.40 10.29 0.37
N ALA A 82 -6.29 10.05 1.68
CA ALA A 82 -7.11 10.74 2.68
C ALA A 82 -6.64 12.18 2.95
N ILE A 83 -5.33 12.44 2.90
CA ILE A 83 -4.75 13.78 3.10
C ILE A 83 -4.92 14.63 1.83
N VAL A 84 -4.68 14.04 0.66
CA VAL A 84 -4.77 14.71 -0.64
C VAL A 84 -5.77 13.96 -1.52
N PRO A 85 -7.09 14.10 -1.28
CA PRO A 85 -8.09 13.38 -2.06
C PRO A 85 -8.10 13.87 -3.51
N GLY A 86 -8.20 12.93 -4.43
CA GLY A 86 -8.14 13.17 -5.87
C GLY A 86 -9.30 12.58 -6.65
N HIS A 87 -9.10 12.42 -7.95
CA HIS A 87 -10.05 11.71 -8.81
C HIS A 87 -9.95 10.19 -8.62
N ILE A 88 -11.08 9.50 -8.80
CA ILE A 88 -11.15 8.04 -8.72
C ILE A 88 -10.19 7.33 -9.69
N VAL A 89 -9.91 7.94 -10.85
CA VAL A 89 -8.91 7.43 -11.80
C VAL A 89 -7.51 7.45 -11.21
N THR A 90 -7.10 8.53 -10.53
CA THR A 90 -5.80 8.56 -9.82
C THR A 90 -5.78 7.53 -8.71
N PHE A 91 -6.88 7.39 -7.96
CA PHE A 91 -6.98 6.42 -6.88
C PHE A 91 -6.86 4.97 -7.38
N TRP A 92 -7.54 4.59 -8.46
CA TRP A 92 -7.39 3.25 -9.03
C TRP A 92 -6.02 3.00 -9.63
N LEU A 93 -5.42 4.01 -10.29
CA LEU A 93 -4.04 3.92 -10.76
C LEU A 93 -3.08 3.70 -9.58
N TRP A 94 -3.26 4.43 -8.48
CA TRP A 94 -2.51 4.26 -7.25
C TRP A 94 -2.60 2.82 -6.71
N ILE A 95 -3.82 2.28 -6.56
CA ILE A 95 -4.02 0.90 -6.10
C ILE A 95 -3.33 -0.10 -7.05
N ALA A 96 -3.44 0.09 -8.36
CA ALA A 96 -2.79 -0.79 -9.33
C ALA A 96 -1.25 -0.77 -9.20
N LEU A 97 -0.66 0.43 -9.11
CA LEU A 97 0.79 0.58 -8.92
C LEU A 97 1.27 -0.06 -7.62
N ARG A 98 0.56 0.13 -6.51
CA ARG A 98 0.95 -0.46 -5.23
C ARG A 98 0.88 -1.97 -5.20
N GLN A 99 -0.06 -2.58 -5.93
CA GLN A 99 -0.12 -4.04 -6.06
C GLN A 99 1.02 -4.56 -6.94
N MET A 100 1.38 -3.84 -8.02
CA MET A 100 2.52 -4.22 -8.86
C MET A 100 3.83 -4.18 -8.07
N GLU A 101 4.06 -3.11 -7.30
CA GLU A 101 5.22 -2.96 -6.41
C GLU A 101 5.29 -4.08 -5.37
N ALA A 102 4.18 -4.39 -4.71
CA ALA A 102 4.13 -5.49 -3.73
C ALA A 102 4.49 -6.84 -4.36
N ILE A 103 4.01 -7.13 -5.57
CA ILE A 103 4.35 -8.36 -6.31
C ILE A 103 5.83 -8.38 -6.70
N GLU A 104 6.35 -7.25 -7.17
CA GLU A 104 7.74 -7.10 -7.60
C GLU A 104 8.71 -7.34 -6.44
N THR A 105 8.44 -6.78 -5.27
CA THR A 105 9.25 -6.98 -4.05
C THR A 105 9.32 -8.46 -3.62
N HIS A 106 8.33 -9.27 -3.98
CA HIS A 106 8.26 -10.71 -3.66
C HIS A 106 8.78 -11.62 -4.79
N SER A 107 9.27 -11.06 -5.89
CA SER A 107 9.66 -11.82 -7.09
C SER A 107 11.16 -12.14 -7.20
N GLY A 108 11.97 -11.73 -6.23
CA GLY A 108 13.39 -12.10 -6.10
C GLY A 108 14.36 -11.11 -6.72
#